data_AF-A0A1F2XE80-F1
#
_entry.id   AF-A0A1F2XE80-F1
#
_cell.length_a   1.000
_cell.length_b   1.000
_cell.length_c   1.000
_cell.angle_alpha   90.00
_cell.angle_beta   90.00
_cell.angle_gamma   90.00
#
_symmetry.space_group_name_H-M   'P 1'
#
loop_
_entity.id
_entity.type
_entity.pdbx_description
1 polymer ?
#
loop_
_entity_poly.entity_id
_entity_poly.type
_entity_poly.pdbx_seq_one_letter_code
_entity_poly.pdbx_strand_id
1 'polypeptide(L)'
;MRAFSTLVRRAPWPALFTLIHVIGFSIVGAARHQTFLWVYLPALAACIAIVVFVDHRYGPIPGPLLWLLTIWAGLHLAGGLLPDPSGQRDILYGLWLIDGVLRWDQLVHGFGIGAATATLAFAARETDRPLMWGFVAAQVVGLVNEIAENTFAHFVSTSNVGDAVNTMWDLTWHVIGATIAVLWMRRSGIPGGVVPEEYRSPMREHAG
;
A
#
# COMPACT_ATOMS: atom_id res chain seq x y z
N MET A 1 -10.41 -2.19 -21.09
CA MET A 1 -11.46 -3.18 -20.72
C MET A 1 -10.96 -4.62 -20.69
N ARG A 2 -10.29 -5.15 -21.73
CA ARG A 2 -9.80 -6.55 -21.73
C ARG A 2 -8.83 -6.87 -20.57
N ALA A 3 -7.83 -6.01 -20.33
CA ALA A 3 -6.86 -6.20 -19.24
C ALA A 3 -7.52 -6.34 -17.85
N PHE A 4 -8.44 -5.43 -17.51
CA PHE A 4 -9.20 -5.47 -16.27
C PHE A 4 -9.98 -6.79 -16.11
N SER A 5 -10.71 -7.21 -17.16
CA SER A 5 -11.48 -8.45 -17.11
C SER A 5 -10.60 -9.70 -16.94
N THR A 6 -9.40 -9.70 -17.51
CA THR A 6 -8.43 -10.79 -17.34
C THR A 6 -7.93 -10.86 -15.90
N LEU A 7 -7.55 -9.72 -15.32
CA LEU A 7 -7.09 -9.66 -13.93
C LEU A 7 -8.18 -10.17 -12.97
N VAL A 8 -9.41 -9.69 -13.11
CA VAL A 8 -10.54 -10.10 -12.24
C VAL A 8 -10.82 -11.60 -12.36
N ARG A 9 -10.76 -12.17 -13.56
CA ARG A 9 -10.96 -13.62 -13.76
C ARG A 9 -9.85 -14.47 -13.13
N ARG A 10 -8.61 -13.96 -13.13
CA ARG A 10 -7.44 -14.66 -12.57
C ARG A 10 -7.36 -14.54 -11.06
N ALA A 11 -7.83 -13.42 -10.51
CA ALA A 11 -7.81 -13.12 -9.08
C ALA A 11 -9.22 -12.74 -8.57
N PRO A 12 -10.21 -13.65 -8.68
CA PRO A 12 -11.59 -13.34 -8.32
C PRO A 12 -11.75 -13.01 -6.84
N TRP A 13 -10.97 -13.66 -5.96
CA TRP A 13 -11.04 -13.43 -4.53
C TRP A 13 -10.50 -12.05 -4.11
N PRO A 14 -9.25 -11.65 -4.45
CA PRO A 14 -8.81 -10.28 -4.21
C PRO A 14 -9.76 -9.23 -4.78
N ALA A 15 -10.29 -9.44 -5.99
CA ALA A 15 -11.22 -8.52 -6.63
C ALA A 15 -12.55 -8.41 -5.85
N LEU A 16 -13.12 -9.54 -5.42
CA LEU A 16 -14.34 -9.57 -4.61
C LEU A 16 -14.13 -8.87 -3.27
N PHE A 17 -13.02 -9.14 -2.58
CA PHE A 17 -12.71 -8.49 -1.30
C PHE A 17 -12.51 -6.98 -1.46
N THR A 18 -11.79 -6.54 -2.49
CA THR A 18 -11.66 -5.11 -2.80
C THR A 18 -13.03 -4.48 -3.05
N LEU A 19 -13.91 -5.14 -3.81
CA LEU A 19 -15.27 -4.65 -4.04
C LEU A 19 -16.08 -4.54 -2.74
N ILE A 20 -16.00 -5.55 -1.87
CA ILE A 20 -16.66 -5.54 -0.55
C ILE A 20 -16.14 -4.38 0.29
N HIS A 21 -14.83 -4.16 0.36
CA HIS A 21 -14.24 -3.03 1.10
C HIS A 21 -14.72 -1.70 0.55
N VAL A 22 -14.67 -1.51 -0.78
CA VAL A 22 -15.12 -0.27 -1.42
C VAL A 22 -16.58 0.02 -1.08
N ILE A 23 -17.47 -0.95 -1.30
CA ILE A 23 -18.91 -0.77 -1.05
C ILE A 23 -19.16 -0.54 0.44
N GLY A 24 -18.65 -1.42 1.31
CA GLY A 24 -18.89 -1.37 2.74
C GLY A 24 -18.41 -0.07 3.37
N PHE A 25 -17.17 0.33 3.10
CA PHE A 25 -16.64 1.57 3.67
C PHE A 25 -17.22 2.82 3.01
N SER A 26 -17.62 2.78 1.73
CA SER A 26 -18.35 3.90 1.12
C SER A 26 -19.71 4.14 1.79
N ILE A 27 -20.43 3.06 2.13
CA ILE A 27 -21.69 3.15 2.87
C ILE A 27 -21.44 3.79 4.24
N VAL A 28 -20.42 3.34 4.97
CA VAL A 28 -20.08 3.91 6.28
C VAL A 28 -19.67 5.38 6.17
N GLY A 29 -18.80 5.72 5.21
CA GLY A 29 -18.35 7.09 4.98
C GLY A 29 -19.49 8.03 4.63
N ALA A 30 -20.40 7.59 3.74
CA ALA A 30 -21.58 8.37 3.36
C ALA A 30 -22.54 8.56 4.54
N ALA A 31 -22.81 7.49 5.31
CA ALA A 31 -23.67 7.55 6.49
C ALA A 31 -23.13 8.47 7.60
N ARG A 32 -21.80 8.61 7.67
CA ARG A 32 -21.10 9.51 8.61
C ARG A 32 -20.81 10.90 8.04
N HIS A 33 -21.26 11.21 6.82
CA HIS A 33 -20.95 12.45 6.10
C HIS A 33 -19.44 12.77 6.04
N GLN A 34 -18.60 11.75 5.94
CA GLN A 34 -17.14 11.89 5.92
C GLN A 34 -16.68 12.45 4.57
N THR A 35 -16.18 13.69 4.57
CA THR A 35 -15.74 14.41 3.36
C THR A 35 -14.57 13.72 2.67
N PHE A 36 -13.71 13.04 3.43
CA PHE A 36 -12.58 12.26 2.93
C PHE A 36 -12.97 11.13 1.96
N LEU A 37 -14.22 10.64 2.02
CA LEU A 37 -14.70 9.62 1.08
C LEU A 37 -14.49 10.05 -0.39
N TRP A 38 -14.71 11.32 -0.70
CA TRP A 38 -14.61 11.86 -2.05
C TRP A 38 -13.17 12.00 -2.55
N VAL A 39 -12.18 11.95 -1.65
CA VAL A 39 -10.75 11.90 -1.97
C VAL A 39 -10.30 10.45 -2.15
N TYR A 40 -10.74 9.55 -1.28
CA TYR A 40 -10.37 8.14 -1.34
C TYR A 40 -10.88 7.43 -2.57
N LEU A 41 -12.11 7.71 -3.03
CA LEU A 41 -12.65 7.00 -4.20
C LEU A 41 -11.85 7.24 -5.48
N PRO A 42 -11.50 8.49 -5.87
CA PRO A 42 -10.59 8.73 -6.99
C PRO A 42 -9.20 8.14 -6.79
N ALA A 43 -8.60 8.29 -5.60
CA ALA A 43 -7.28 7.75 -5.30
C ALA A 43 -7.25 6.22 -5.45
N LEU A 44 -8.25 5.53 -4.90
CA LEU A 44 -8.40 4.09 -5.02
C LEU A 44 -8.62 3.65 -6.47
N ALA A 45 -9.43 4.38 -7.23
CA ALA A 45 -9.60 4.10 -8.66
C ALA A 45 -8.28 4.24 -9.43
N ALA A 46 -7.47 5.25 -9.11
CA ALA A 46 -6.14 5.43 -9.68
C ALA A 46 -5.20 4.25 -9.31
N CYS A 47 -5.18 3.84 -8.05
CA CYS A 47 -4.42 2.66 -7.60
C CYS A 47 -4.84 1.38 -8.32
N ILE A 48 -6.15 1.12 -8.46
CA ILE A 48 -6.66 -0.03 -9.22
C ILE A 48 -6.22 0.04 -10.68
N ALA A 49 -6.27 1.23 -11.30
CA ALA A 49 -5.80 1.42 -12.67
C ALA A 49 -4.30 1.13 -12.81
N ILE A 50 -3.48 1.55 -11.85
CA ILE A 50 -2.04 1.23 -11.79
C ILE A 50 -1.82 -0.27 -11.68
N VAL A 51 -2.55 -0.97 -10.81
CA VAL A 51 -2.43 -2.44 -10.66
C VAL A 51 -2.79 -3.15 -11.98
N VAL A 52 -3.88 -2.75 -12.63
CA VAL A 52 -4.28 -3.29 -13.94
C VAL A 52 -3.22 -3.01 -15.00
N PHE A 53 -2.65 -1.81 -14.99
CA PHE A 53 -1.57 -1.44 -15.91
C PHE A 53 -0.33 -2.31 -15.68
N VAL A 54 0.10 -2.48 -14.42
CA VAL A 54 1.27 -3.28 -14.07
C VAL A 54 1.07 -4.74 -14.47
N ASP A 55 -0.08 -5.32 -14.15
CA ASP A 55 -0.45 -6.69 -14.53
C ASP A 55 -0.44 -6.92 -16.04
N HIS A 56 -0.97 -5.94 -16.79
CA HIS A 56 -1.03 -6.03 -18.24
C HIS A 56 0.35 -5.84 -18.89
N ARG A 57 1.14 -4.88 -18.41
CA ARG A 57 2.39 -4.44 -19.05
C ARG A 57 3.59 -5.30 -18.67
N TYR A 58 3.65 -5.76 -17.43
CA TYR A 58 4.78 -6.51 -16.87
C TYR A 58 4.43 -7.97 -16.59
N GLY A 59 3.22 -8.41 -16.94
CA GLY A 59 2.76 -9.78 -16.80
C GLY A 59 2.05 -10.05 -15.47
N PRO A 60 1.51 -11.27 -15.31
CA PRO A 60 0.53 -11.57 -14.28
C PRO A 60 1.08 -11.38 -12.86
N ILE A 61 0.56 -10.39 -12.13
CA ILE A 61 0.96 -10.12 -10.74
C ILE A 61 0.64 -11.36 -9.88
N PRO A 62 1.60 -11.90 -9.10
CA PRO A 62 1.36 -13.06 -8.24
C PRO A 62 0.22 -12.85 -7.25
N GLY A 63 -0.57 -13.90 -7.01
CA GLY A 63 -1.71 -13.87 -6.09
C GLY A 63 -1.40 -13.29 -4.70
N PRO A 64 -0.27 -13.65 -4.05
CA PRO A 64 0.11 -13.06 -2.76
C PRO A 64 0.24 -11.52 -2.80
N LEU A 65 0.81 -10.96 -3.88
CA LEU A 65 0.96 -9.50 -3.99
C LEU A 65 -0.39 -8.81 -4.19
N LEU A 66 -1.30 -9.43 -4.95
CA LEU A 66 -2.67 -8.93 -5.08
C LEU A 66 -3.41 -8.92 -3.73
N TRP A 67 -3.19 -9.94 -2.89
CA TRP A 67 -3.74 -9.95 -1.54
C TRP A 67 -3.17 -8.85 -0.66
N LEU A 68 -1.86 -8.59 -0.71
CA LEU A 68 -1.26 -7.47 0.04
C LEU A 68 -1.90 -6.13 -0.36
N LEU A 69 -2.10 -5.90 -1.66
CA LEU A 69 -2.75 -4.69 -2.17
C LEU A 69 -4.23 -4.60 -1.77
N THR A 70 -4.97 -5.71 -1.80
CA THR A 70 -6.37 -5.77 -1.37
C THR A 70 -6.52 -5.52 0.14
N ILE A 71 -5.64 -6.10 0.96
CA ILE A 71 -5.60 -5.87 2.41
C ILE A 71 -5.28 -4.40 2.67
N TRP A 72 -4.29 -3.84 1.97
CA TRP A 72 -3.94 -2.43 2.11
C TRP A 72 -5.13 -1.52 1.78
N ALA A 73 -5.81 -1.75 0.66
CA ALA A 73 -7.01 -0.99 0.30
C ALA A 73 -8.10 -1.06 1.38
N GLY A 74 -8.32 -2.24 1.97
CA GLY A 74 -9.27 -2.42 3.06
C GLY A 74 -8.87 -1.65 4.32
N LEU A 75 -7.62 -1.79 4.76
CA LEU A 75 -7.10 -1.11 5.95
C LEU A 75 -7.09 0.42 5.79
N HIS A 76 -6.80 0.91 4.59
CA HIS A 76 -6.76 2.33 4.28
C HIS A 76 -8.15 2.97 4.27
N LEU A 77 -9.13 2.30 3.65
CA LEU A 77 -10.52 2.73 3.72
C LEU A 77 -11.06 2.67 5.16
N ALA A 78 -10.70 1.61 5.91
CA ALA A 78 -11.06 1.50 7.31
C ALA A 78 -10.50 2.66 8.14
N GLY A 79 -9.21 2.97 7.97
CA GLY A 79 -8.51 4.03 8.71
C GLY A 79 -9.18 5.39 8.58
N GLY A 80 -9.57 5.74 7.35
CA GLY A 80 -10.13 7.05 7.05
C GLY A 80 -11.65 7.17 7.22
N LEU A 81 -12.39 6.07 7.37
CA LEU A 81 -13.86 6.08 7.35
C LEU A 81 -14.51 5.45 8.59
N LEU A 82 -13.81 4.57 9.31
CA LEU A 82 -14.29 4.05 10.59
C LEU A 82 -13.99 5.02 11.74
N PRO A 83 -14.87 5.09 12.76
CA PRO A 83 -14.57 5.81 13.98
C PRO A 83 -13.36 5.20 14.71
N ASP A 84 -12.64 6.04 15.42
CA ASP A 84 -11.73 5.60 16.47
C ASP A 84 -12.55 4.90 17.59
N PRO A 85 -12.28 3.63 17.91
CA PRO A 85 -13.00 2.92 18.95
C PRO A 85 -12.79 3.49 20.36
N SER A 86 -11.70 4.25 20.59
CA SER A 86 -11.44 4.92 21.86
C SER A 86 -12.23 6.21 22.04
N GLY A 87 -12.78 6.77 20.95
CA GLY A 87 -13.46 8.06 20.92
C GLY A 87 -12.54 9.27 21.15
N GLN A 88 -11.22 9.08 21.24
CA GLN A 88 -10.27 10.18 21.43
C GLN A 88 -10.03 10.97 20.14
N ARG A 89 -10.22 10.32 18.99
CA ARG A 89 -10.13 10.91 17.65
C ARG A 89 -11.42 10.64 16.87
N ASP A 90 -11.60 11.33 15.75
CA ASP A 90 -12.81 11.17 14.92
C ASP A 90 -12.77 9.89 14.06
N ILE A 91 -11.58 9.53 13.59
CA ILE A 91 -11.36 8.41 12.66
C ILE A 91 -10.25 7.49 13.15
N LEU A 92 -10.31 6.23 12.69
CA LEU A 92 -9.41 5.15 13.09
C LEU A 92 -7.93 5.49 12.85
N TYR A 93 -7.59 6.31 11.85
CA TYR A 93 -6.21 6.78 11.66
C TYR A 93 -5.62 7.51 12.86
N GLY A 94 -6.45 8.20 13.63
CA GLY A 94 -6.01 8.88 14.85
C GLY A 94 -5.66 7.93 16.00
N LEU A 95 -6.06 6.66 15.94
CA LEU A 95 -5.86 5.69 17.01
C LEU A 95 -4.36 5.41 17.23
N TRP A 96 -3.88 5.64 18.45
CA TRP A 96 -2.57 5.18 18.89
C TRP A 96 -2.61 3.68 19.18
N LEU A 97 -1.72 2.93 18.53
CA LEU A 97 -1.45 1.53 18.84
C LEU A 97 -0.34 1.43 19.90
N ILE A 98 0.64 2.34 19.81
CA ILE A 98 1.68 2.56 20.80
C ILE A 98 1.80 4.07 20.97
N ASP A 99 1.44 4.58 22.15
CA ASP A 99 1.37 6.02 22.42
C ASP A 99 2.68 6.73 22.09
N GLY A 100 2.58 7.77 21.26
CA GLY A 100 3.72 8.60 20.84
C GLY A 100 4.67 7.94 19.83
N VAL A 101 4.44 6.68 19.44
CA VAL A 101 5.34 5.92 18.57
C VAL A 101 4.66 5.42 17.29
N LEU A 102 3.46 4.83 17.41
CA LEU A 102 2.78 4.19 16.29
C LEU A 102 1.26 4.39 16.37
N ARG A 103 0.70 5.07 15.37
CA ARG A 103 -0.72 5.14 15.08
C ARG A 103 -1.14 4.08 14.06
N TRP A 104 -2.43 3.81 13.98
CA TRP A 104 -3.03 3.01 12.92
C TRP A 104 -2.60 3.51 11.53
N ASP A 105 -2.59 4.82 11.33
CA ASP A 105 -2.15 5.51 10.11
C ASP A 105 -0.79 5.03 9.61
N GLN A 106 0.20 5.15 10.49
CA GLN A 106 1.59 4.77 10.23
C GLN A 106 1.76 3.28 9.95
N LEU A 107 0.99 2.42 10.63
CA LEU A 107 0.99 0.99 10.36
C LEU A 107 0.47 0.70 8.93
N VAL A 108 -0.62 1.35 8.54
CA VAL A 108 -1.24 1.18 7.23
C VAL A 108 -0.34 1.74 6.11
N HIS A 109 0.27 2.90 6.32
CA HIS A 109 1.20 3.53 5.38
C HIS A 109 2.45 2.66 5.20
N GLY A 110 3.05 2.17 6.30
CA GLY A 110 4.17 1.24 6.23
C GLY A 110 3.82 -0.08 5.52
N PHE A 111 2.69 -0.70 5.88
CA PHE A 111 2.23 -1.93 5.21
C PHE A 111 1.98 -1.70 3.71
N GLY A 112 1.32 -0.60 3.38
CA GLY A 112 0.97 -0.23 2.01
C GLY A 112 2.18 0.00 1.12
N ILE A 113 3.15 0.79 1.59
CA ILE A 113 4.40 1.01 0.87
C ILE A 113 5.24 -0.26 0.78
N GLY A 114 5.19 -1.14 1.78
CA GLY A 114 5.77 -2.49 1.66
C GLY A 114 5.12 -3.31 0.53
N ALA A 115 3.79 -3.31 0.43
CA ALA A 115 3.06 -4.00 -0.64
C ALA A 115 3.35 -3.40 -2.03
N ALA A 116 3.43 -2.07 -2.12
CA ALA A 116 3.80 -1.36 -3.33
C ALA A 116 5.25 -1.69 -3.73
N THR A 117 6.19 -1.69 -2.78
CA THR A 117 7.60 -2.06 -2.99
C THR A 117 7.69 -3.45 -3.60
N ALA A 118 6.99 -4.42 -3.04
CA ALA A 118 7.04 -5.79 -3.55
C ALA A 118 6.45 -5.92 -4.96
N THR A 119 5.36 -5.20 -5.22
CA THR A 119 4.69 -5.19 -6.54
C THR A 119 5.53 -4.51 -7.61
N LEU A 120 6.18 -3.39 -7.26
CA LEU A 120 7.03 -2.64 -8.18
C LEU A 120 8.39 -3.34 -8.40
N ALA A 121 8.91 -4.05 -7.39
CA ALA A 121 10.06 -4.94 -7.58
C ALA A 121 9.73 -6.10 -8.52
N PHE A 122 8.52 -6.68 -8.42
CA PHE A 122 8.03 -7.66 -9.39
C PHE A 122 7.90 -7.08 -10.81
N ALA A 123 7.40 -5.85 -10.94
CA ALA A 123 7.33 -5.17 -12.24
C ALA A 123 8.73 -4.92 -12.84
N ALA A 124 9.70 -4.61 -11.99
CA ALA A 124 11.09 -4.36 -12.36
C ALA A 124 11.96 -5.64 -12.43
N ARG A 125 11.39 -6.85 -12.30
CA ARG A 125 12.15 -8.11 -12.13
C ARG A 125 13.13 -8.45 -13.26
N GLU A 126 12.94 -7.88 -14.44
CA GLU A 126 13.81 -8.07 -15.62
C GLU A 126 14.95 -7.03 -15.68
N THR A 127 15.06 -6.15 -14.69
CA THR A 127 16.16 -5.18 -14.57
C THR A 127 17.30 -5.74 -13.71
N ASP A 128 18.46 -5.08 -13.73
CA ASP A 128 19.62 -5.52 -12.94
C ASP A 128 19.42 -5.37 -11.42
N ARG A 129 18.56 -4.43 -10.99
CA ARG A 129 18.36 -4.07 -9.57
C ARG A 129 16.88 -3.95 -9.20
N PRO A 130 16.10 -5.03 -9.33
CA PRO A 130 14.65 -4.99 -9.17
C PRO A 130 14.21 -4.55 -7.77
N LEU A 131 14.91 -4.99 -6.71
CA LEU A 131 14.60 -4.59 -5.33
C LEU A 131 14.85 -3.10 -5.09
N MET A 132 15.91 -2.55 -5.68
CA MET A 132 16.22 -1.11 -5.60
C MET A 132 15.14 -0.30 -6.31
N TRP A 133 14.73 -0.71 -7.51
CA TRP A 133 13.68 -0.02 -8.26
C TRP A 133 12.33 -0.11 -7.58
N GLY A 134 11.98 -1.28 -7.00
CA GLY A 134 10.79 -1.44 -6.19
C GLY A 134 10.78 -0.49 -4.99
N PHE A 135 11.89 -0.41 -4.26
CA PHE A 135 12.05 0.49 -3.11
C PHE A 135 11.87 1.96 -3.53
N VAL A 136 12.64 2.43 -4.51
CA VAL A 136 12.60 3.83 -4.95
C VAL A 136 11.23 4.22 -5.50
N ALA A 137 10.64 3.39 -6.36
CA ALA A 137 9.35 3.70 -6.96
C ALA A 137 8.22 3.70 -5.92
N ALA A 138 8.27 2.84 -4.91
CA ALA A 138 7.30 2.85 -3.83
C ALA A 138 7.41 4.10 -2.96
N GLN A 139 8.62 4.62 -2.71
CA GLN A 139 8.78 5.91 -2.03
C GLN A 139 8.16 7.07 -2.82
N VAL A 140 8.21 7.03 -4.16
CA VAL A 140 7.53 8.04 -5.00
C VAL A 140 6.01 7.92 -4.87
N VAL A 141 5.46 6.70 -4.82
CA VAL A 141 4.02 6.49 -4.55
C VAL A 141 3.64 7.06 -3.18
N GLY A 142 4.43 6.75 -2.14
CA GLY A 142 4.23 7.30 -0.81
C GLY A 142 4.28 8.82 -0.78
N LEU A 143 5.31 9.42 -1.38
CA LEU A 143 5.46 10.87 -1.48
C LEU A 143 4.24 11.53 -2.16
N VAL A 144 3.75 10.97 -3.26
CA VAL A 144 2.55 11.51 -3.94
C VAL A 144 1.32 11.40 -3.04
N ASN A 145 1.18 10.32 -2.28
CA ASN A 145 0.10 10.17 -1.31
C ASN A 145 0.17 11.24 -0.21
N GLU A 146 1.33 11.41 0.42
CA GLU A 146 1.53 12.42 1.47
C GLU A 146 1.30 13.85 0.95
N ILE A 147 1.73 14.16 -0.28
CA ILE A 147 1.45 15.46 -0.90
C ILE A 147 -0.05 15.67 -1.06
N ALA A 148 -0.79 14.66 -1.51
CA ALA A 148 -2.23 14.76 -1.69
C ALA A 148 -2.95 14.96 -0.34
N GLU A 149 -2.55 14.23 0.69
CA GLU A 149 -3.13 14.33 2.04
C GLU A 149 -2.80 15.66 2.72
N ASN A 150 -1.54 16.09 2.66
CA ASN A 150 -1.11 17.39 3.19
C ASN A 150 -1.79 18.55 2.45
N THR A 151 -1.92 18.46 1.11
CA THR A 151 -2.67 19.44 0.33
C THR A 151 -4.13 19.49 0.76
N PHE A 152 -4.76 18.33 0.99
CA PHE A 152 -6.15 18.26 1.40
C PHE A 152 -6.37 18.79 2.83
N ALA A 153 -5.41 18.58 3.74
CA ALA A 153 -5.44 19.11 5.10
C ALA A 153 -5.53 20.65 5.14
N HIS A 154 -5.03 21.35 4.11
CA HIS A 154 -5.20 22.79 3.98
C HIS A 154 -6.63 23.24 3.67
N PHE A 155 -7.45 22.37 3.05
CA PHE A 155 -8.82 22.69 2.68
C PHE A 155 -9.85 22.14 3.67
N VAL A 156 -9.48 21.12 4.45
CA VAL A 156 -10.35 20.47 5.43
C VAL A 156 -9.71 20.57 6.80
N SER A 157 -10.08 21.63 7.52
CA SER A 157 -9.59 21.90 8.89
C SER A 157 -9.86 20.79 9.91
N THR A 158 -10.76 19.85 9.60
CA THR A 158 -11.05 18.65 10.38
C THR A 158 -10.22 17.44 9.95
N SER A 159 -9.21 17.61 9.08
CA SER A 159 -8.35 16.50 8.70
C SER A 159 -7.54 16.03 9.90
N ASN A 160 -7.73 14.78 10.29
CA ASN A 160 -6.95 14.14 11.35
C ASN A 160 -5.62 13.55 10.83
N VAL A 161 -5.30 13.81 9.56
CA VAL A 161 -4.12 13.34 8.83
C VAL A 161 -3.54 14.48 7.98
N GLY A 162 -2.26 14.37 7.62
CA GLY A 162 -1.57 15.27 6.70
C GLY A 162 -0.91 16.50 7.33
N ASP A 163 -0.86 16.63 8.66
CA ASP A 163 -0.04 17.67 9.29
C ASP A 163 1.46 17.37 9.14
N ALA A 164 2.33 18.38 9.27
CA ALA A 164 3.76 18.21 9.04
C ALA A 164 4.41 17.13 9.93
N VAL A 165 3.96 16.98 11.18
CA VAL A 165 4.51 15.97 12.10
C VAL A 165 4.02 14.58 11.71
N ASN A 166 2.73 14.43 11.39
CA ASN A 166 2.15 13.19 10.89
C ASN A 166 2.84 12.75 9.59
N THR A 167 2.93 13.61 8.58
CA THR A 167 3.60 13.30 7.30
C THR A 167 5.06 12.87 7.50
N MET A 168 5.81 13.48 8.42
CA MET A 168 7.18 13.03 8.70
C MET A 168 7.23 11.63 9.32
N TRP A 169 6.26 11.31 10.19
CA TRP A 169 6.11 9.96 10.71
C TRP A 169 5.72 8.99 9.60
N ASP A 170 4.78 9.33 8.73
CA ASP A 170 4.33 8.46 7.65
C ASP A 170 5.47 8.14 6.68
N LEU A 171 6.28 9.14 6.29
CA LEU A 171 7.49 8.93 5.49
C LEU A 171 8.51 8.01 6.20
N THR A 172 8.63 8.10 7.52
CA THR A 172 9.49 7.19 8.29
C THR A 172 8.96 5.75 8.19
N TRP A 173 7.65 5.56 8.34
CA TRP A 173 7.01 4.26 8.23
C TRP A 173 7.00 3.73 6.79
N HIS A 174 6.98 4.59 5.77
CA HIS A 174 7.20 4.20 4.37
C HIS A 174 8.55 3.52 4.20
N VAL A 175 9.63 4.15 4.71
CA VAL A 175 10.99 3.59 4.65
C VAL A 175 11.07 2.26 5.39
N ILE A 176 10.47 2.16 6.58
CA ILE A 176 10.42 0.91 7.36
C ILE A 176 9.71 -0.19 6.58
N GLY A 177 8.51 0.09 6.05
CA GLY A 177 7.72 -0.84 5.26
C GLY A 177 8.41 -1.33 4.00
N ALA A 178 8.99 -0.41 3.23
CA ALA A 178 9.78 -0.72 2.04
C ALA A 178 11.00 -1.59 2.38
N THR A 179 11.70 -1.27 3.47
CA THR A 179 12.85 -2.05 3.95
C THR A 179 12.45 -3.48 4.31
N ILE A 180 11.36 -3.66 5.05
CA ILE A 180 10.82 -4.98 5.40
C ILE A 180 10.49 -5.77 4.14
N ALA A 181 9.82 -5.15 3.15
CA ALA A 181 9.48 -5.80 1.88
C ALA A 181 10.72 -6.23 1.09
N VAL A 182 11.75 -5.38 1.01
CA VAL A 182 13.03 -5.72 0.36
C VAL A 182 13.70 -6.89 1.05
N LEU A 183 13.78 -6.90 2.38
CA LEU A 183 14.38 -8.00 3.15
C LEU A 183 13.61 -9.31 2.96
N TRP A 184 12.28 -9.23 2.98
CA TRP A 184 11.41 -10.38 2.71
C TRP A 184 11.63 -10.94 1.30
N MET A 185 11.59 -10.10 0.26
CA MET A 185 11.80 -10.54 -1.13
C MET A 185 13.23 -11.00 -1.38
N ARG A 186 14.23 -10.42 -0.73
CA ARG A 186 15.61 -10.93 -0.81
C ARG A 186 15.71 -12.36 -0.30
N ARG A 187 14.97 -12.71 0.76
CA ARG A 187 14.94 -14.06 1.32
C ARG A 187 14.07 -15.03 0.51
N SER A 188 12.93 -14.56 0.01
CA SER A 188 11.93 -15.40 -0.66
C SER A 188 12.10 -15.48 -2.18
N GLY A 189 12.94 -14.62 -2.77
CA GLY A 189 13.08 -14.43 -4.21
C GLY A 189 12.02 -13.48 -4.78
N ILE A 190 12.31 -12.93 -5.96
CA ILE A 190 11.33 -12.16 -6.73
C ILE A 190 10.58 -13.13 -7.64
N PRO A 191 9.24 -13.20 -7.55
CA PRO A 191 8.46 -14.12 -8.38
C PRO A 191 8.74 -13.91 -9.88
N GLY A 192 9.18 -14.98 -10.55
CA GLY A 192 9.47 -14.97 -11.99
C GLY A 192 10.72 -14.17 -12.40
N GLY A 193 11.52 -13.68 -11.45
CA GLY A 193 12.78 -12.99 -11.74
C GLY A 193 13.97 -13.95 -11.78
N VAL A 194 14.97 -13.64 -12.61
CA VAL A 194 16.31 -14.22 -12.47
C VAL A 194 16.93 -13.58 -11.23
N VAL A 195 17.13 -14.33 -10.14
CA VAL A 195 17.81 -13.79 -8.95
C VAL A 195 19.24 -13.43 -9.39
N PRO A 196 19.63 -12.14 -9.45
CA PRO A 196 21.00 -11.79 -9.83
C PRO A 196 21.95 -12.45 -8.84
N GLU A 197 23.08 -12.95 -9.33
CA GLU A 197 24.04 -13.72 -8.53
C GLU A 197 24.48 -12.97 -7.26
N GLU A 198 24.56 -11.64 -7.35
CA GLU A 198 24.84 -10.69 -6.28
C GLU A 198 23.86 -10.76 -5.08
N TYR A 199 22.64 -11.29 -5.27
CA TYR A 199 21.63 -11.45 -4.21
C TYR A 199 21.58 -12.86 -3.62
N ARG A 200 22.31 -13.83 -4.19
CA ARG A 200 22.44 -15.17 -3.58
C ARG A 200 23.33 -15.04 -2.35
N SER A 201 22.78 -15.37 -1.19
CA SER A 201 23.57 -15.39 0.05
C SER A 201 24.69 -16.43 -0.09
N PRO A 202 25.95 -16.15 0.28
CA PRO A 202 27.05 -17.12 0.23
C PRO A 202 26.91 -18.29 1.22
N MET A 203 25.74 -18.51 1.82
CA MET A 203 25.49 -19.46 2.91
C MET A 203 25.51 -20.95 2.52
N ARG A 204 26.17 -21.36 1.43
CA ARG A 204 26.26 -22.78 1.04
C ARG A 204 27.66 -23.34 0.82
N GLU A 205 28.72 -22.63 1.15
CA GLU A 205 30.10 -23.12 0.92
C GLU A 205 30.86 -23.59 2.18
N HIS A 206 30.26 -23.59 3.37
CA HIS A 206 30.95 -24.00 4.62
C HIS A 206 30.29 -25.18 5.36
N ALA A 207 29.57 -26.03 4.65
CA ALA A 207 29.16 -27.34 5.13
C ALA A 207 29.90 -28.44 4.34
N GLY A 208 31.19 -28.58 4.63
CA GLY A 208 32.08 -29.62 4.10
C GLY A 208 33.18 -29.89 5.10
#